data_AF-A0A261ATT5-F1
#
_entry.id   AF-A0A261ATT5-F1
#
_cell.length_a   1.000
_cell.length_b   1.000
_cell.length_c   1.000
_cell.angle_alpha   90.00
_cell.angle_beta   90.00
_cell.angle_gamma   90.00
#
_symmetry.space_group_name_H-M   'P 1'
#
loop_
_entity.id
_entity.type
_entity.pdbx_description
1 polymer ?
#
loop_
_entity_poly.entity_id
_entity_poly.type
_entity_poly.pdbx_seq_one_letter_code
_entity_poly.pdbx_strand_id
1 'polypeptide(L)'
;DEHPLGWPNHGYPAPQGRYHFGVGADRAFGREVVETHYRASLHAGINIFGANGEVTAGQWEYQIGTCEGIDMRDQLWISRYILHRVAEMFGVCILLDHKKKVTMGLEKTHLEAMKVYDPNGGQDNLRRMTGRHETSQADKLSWGVANRACSIRISRQVADEAKHPWFGMEQEYLIVDRDEHPLGWPKQPLKPFMYI
;
A
#
# COMPACT_ATOMS: atom_id res chain seq x y z
N ASP A 1 -8.68 23.71 -20.38
CA ASP A 1 -9.98 23.18 -19.91
C ASP A 1 -9.92 22.55 -18.51
N GLU A 2 -8.77 22.53 -17.81
CA GLU A 2 -8.65 22.12 -16.38
C GLU A 2 -9.28 20.75 -16.04
N HIS A 3 -9.56 19.95 -17.07
CA HIS A 3 -10.25 18.69 -16.95
C HIS A 3 -9.21 17.57 -16.83
N PRO A 4 -9.28 16.72 -15.79
CA PRO A 4 -8.41 15.55 -15.70
C PRO A 4 -8.64 14.64 -16.92
N LEU A 5 -7.55 14.30 -17.60
CA LEU A 5 -7.56 13.43 -18.78
C LEU A 5 -8.15 12.06 -18.38
N GLY A 6 -9.23 11.63 -19.04
CA GLY A 6 -9.87 10.32 -18.81
C GLY A 6 -11.13 10.31 -17.91
N TRP A 7 -11.58 11.46 -17.40
CA TRP A 7 -12.84 11.58 -16.67
C TRP A 7 -14.01 12.03 -17.57
N PRO A 8 -15.25 11.58 -17.29
CA PRO A 8 -16.43 12.19 -17.92
C PRO A 8 -16.65 13.60 -17.40
N ASN A 9 -17.11 14.50 -18.28
CA ASN A 9 -17.27 15.95 -18.02
C ASN A 9 -18.08 16.29 -16.75
N HIS A 10 -18.90 15.36 -16.24
CA HIS A 10 -19.70 15.49 -15.02
C HIS A 10 -19.86 14.16 -14.26
N GLY A 11 -18.81 13.63 -13.62
CA GLY A 11 -18.95 12.40 -12.81
C GLY A 11 -17.73 12.01 -11.98
N TYR A 12 -17.91 10.98 -11.15
CA TYR A 12 -16.83 10.27 -10.44
C TYR A 12 -16.17 9.25 -11.38
N PRO A 13 -14.92 8.80 -11.11
CA PRO A 13 -14.40 7.67 -11.85
C PRO A 13 -15.24 6.44 -11.48
N ALA A 14 -15.29 5.43 -12.36
CA ALA A 14 -16.09 4.25 -12.04
C ALA A 14 -15.60 3.56 -10.73
N PRO A 15 -16.46 2.73 -10.12
CA PRO A 15 -16.18 2.04 -8.86
C PRO A 15 -14.79 1.38 -8.81
N GLN A 16 -14.25 1.26 -7.59
CA GLN A 16 -12.97 0.58 -7.32
C GLN A 16 -12.95 -0.78 -8.04
N GLY A 17 -11.87 -1.05 -8.80
CA GLY A 17 -11.69 -2.32 -9.53
C GLY A 17 -10.87 -2.24 -10.81
N ARG A 18 -10.66 -1.05 -11.42
CA ARG A 18 -9.93 -0.91 -12.69
C ARG A 18 -8.41 -0.70 -12.54
N TYR A 19 -7.94 -0.41 -11.32
CA TYR A 19 -6.57 0.00 -11.03
C TYR A 19 -5.69 -1.17 -10.57
N HIS A 20 -6.26 -2.11 -9.80
CA HIS A 20 -5.53 -3.27 -9.31
C HIS A 20 -5.05 -4.13 -10.48
N PHE A 21 -3.74 -4.35 -10.58
CA PHE A 21 -3.08 -4.95 -11.75
C PHE A 21 -3.45 -4.31 -13.11
N GLY A 22 -3.92 -3.06 -13.10
CA GLY A 22 -4.36 -2.36 -14.29
C GLY A 22 -3.22 -2.12 -15.28
N VAL A 23 -3.54 -2.13 -16.57
CA VAL A 23 -2.65 -1.75 -17.68
C VAL A 23 -3.36 -0.71 -18.52
N GLY A 24 -2.64 0.35 -18.91
CA GLY A 24 -3.18 1.49 -19.65
C GLY A 24 -2.94 2.81 -18.92
N ALA A 25 -2.83 3.89 -19.69
CA ALA A 25 -2.58 5.24 -19.17
C ALA A 25 -3.74 5.76 -18.28
N ASP A 26 -4.93 5.19 -18.44
CA ASP A 26 -6.14 5.47 -17.64
C ASP A 26 -6.18 4.69 -16.31
N ARG A 27 -5.21 3.79 -16.06
CA ARG A 27 -5.27 2.81 -14.95
C ARG A 27 -4.00 2.72 -14.13
N ALA A 28 -2.82 2.79 -14.76
CA ALA A 28 -1.53 2.55 -14.12
C ALA A 28 -0.69 3.83 -14.04
N PHE A 29 -0.92 4.64 -13.01
CA PHE A 29 -0.24 5.92 -12.84
C PHE A 29 1.11 5.74 -12.12
N GLY A 30 2.20 6.25 -12.72
CA GLY A 30 3.54 6.23 -12.10
C GLY A 30 4.30 4.90 -12.25
N ARG A 31 3.94 4.08 -13.24
CA ARG A 31 4.59 2.78 -13.50
C ARG A 31 6.11 2.92 -13.73
N GLU A 32 6.54 4.01 -14.33
CA GLU A 32 7.94 4.29 -14.64
C GLU A 32 8.78 4.40 -13.35
N VAL A 33 8.21 5.00 -12.30
CA VAL A 33 8.83 5.09 -10.97
C VAL A 33 8.96 3.69 -10.37
N VAL A 34 7.89 2.89 -10.47
CA VAL A 34 7.82 1.52 -9.93
C VAL A 34 8.83 0.62 -10.62
N GLU A 35 8.87 0.61 -11.96
CA GLU A 35 9.81 -0.21 -12.72
C GLU A 35 11.27 0.20 -12.49
N THR A 36 11.53 1.50 -12.37
CA THR A 36 12.88 2.01 -12.09
C THR A 36 13.31 1.62 -10.68
N HIS A 37 12.44 1.77 -9.68
CA HIS A 37 12.68 1.30 -8.31
C HIS A 37 12.93 -0.20 -8.25
N TYR A 38 12.16 -1.00 -8.97
CA TYR A 38 12.31 -2.45 -9.02
C TYR A 38 13.68 -2.85 -9.57
N ARG A 39 14.08 -2.28 -10.71
CA ARG A 39 15.39 -2.57 -11.34
C ARG A 39 16.55 -2.07 -10.49
N ALA A 40 16.43 -0.89 -9.87
CA ALA A 40 17.44 -0.36 -8.97
C ALA A 40 17.61 -1.24 -7.72
N SER A 41 16.50 -1.74 -7.16
CA SER A 41 16.50 -2.65 -6.01
C SER A 41 17.17 -3.98 -6.36
N LEU A 42 16.85 -4.58 -7.51
CA LEU A 42 17.53 -5.78 -8.01
C LEU A 42 19.05 -5.54 -8.20
N HIS A 43 19.42 -4.41 -8.79
CA HIS A 43 20.82 -4.07 -9.01
C HIS A 43 21.59 -3.86 -7.70
N ALA A 44 20.94 -3.30 -6.68
CA ALA A 44 21.49 -3.12 -5.34
C ALA A 44 21.56 -4.44 -4.53
N GLY A 45 21.05 -5.55 -5.06
CA GLY A 45 21.03 -6.85 -4.38
C GLY A 45 19.94 -6.96 -3.31
N ILE A 46 18.90 -6.12 -3.36
CA ILE A 46 17.73 -6.25 -2.49
C ILE A 46 16.93 -7.47 -2.96
N ASN A 47 16.49 -8.30 -2.03
CA ASN A 47 15.62 -9.45 -2.24
C ASN A 47 14.18 -9.01 -2.54
N ILE A 48 13.99 -8.19 -3.57
CA ILE A 48 12.68 -7.80 -4.08
C ILE A 48 12.15 -8.92 -4.97
N PHE A 49 10.93 -9.39 -4.73
CA PHE A 49 10.36 -10.53 -5.46
C PHE A 49 9.04 -10.23 -6.18
N GLY A 50 8.48 -9.03 -5.98
CA GLY A 50 7.26 -8.62 -6.67
C GLY A 50 6.94 -7.15 -6.50
N ALA A 51 6.10 -6.65 -7.41
CA ALA A 51 5.44 -5.36 -7.33
C ALA A 51 4.11 -5.39 -8.08
N ASN A 52 3.10 -4.68 -7.57
CA ASN A 52 1.77 -4.61 -8.17
C ASN A 52 1.11 -3.25 -7.97
N GLY A 53 0.22 -2.91 -8.90
CA GLY A 53 -0.68 -1.75 -8.74
C GLY A 53 -1.80 -2.11 -7.77
N GLU A 54 -2.09 -1.22 -6.85
CA GLU A 54 -3.10 -1.42 -5.82
C GLU A 54 -4.51 -1.01 -6.26
N VAL A 55 -5.49 -1.22 -5.37
CA VAL A 55 -6.91 -0.91 -5.63
C VAL A 55 -7.13 0.58 -5.91
N THR A 56 -6.27 1.45 -5.38
CA THR A 56 -6.37 2.91 -5.52
C THR A 56 -5.45 3.44 -6.63
N ALA A 57 -5.95 4.38 -7.43
CA ALA A 57 -5.14 5.07 -8.43
C ALA A 57 -3.90 5.74 -7.79
N GLY A 58 -2.72 5.45 -8.34
CA GLY A 58 -1.43 5.96 -7.87
C GLY A 58 -0.84 5.20 -6.68
N GLN A 59 -1.55 4.22 -6.13
CA GLN A 59 -1.09 3.36 -5.05
C GLN A 59 -0.43 2.10 -5.63
N TRP A 60 0.71 1.73 -5.04
CA TRP A 60 1.50 0.58 -5.46
C TRP A 60 2.00 -0.18 -4.24
N GLU A 61 2.31 -1.45 -4.46
CA GLU A 61 2.94 -2.33 -3.49
C GLU A 61 4.21 -2.95 -4.08
N TYR A 62 5.22 -3.17 -3.25
CA TYR A 62 6.33 -4.07 -3.55
C TYR A 62 6.59 -5.00 -2.37
N GLN A 63 7.17 -6.17 -2.65
CA GLN A 63 7.45 -7.19 -1.64
C GLN A 63 8.93 -7.51 -1.53
N ILE A 64 9.44 -7.54 -0.29
CA ILE A 64 10.82 -7.92 0.06
C ILE A 64 10.82 -9.22 0.84
N GLY A 65 11.69 -10.13 0.42
CA GLY A 65 11.85 -11.45 1.00
C GLY A 65 12.58 -12.39 0.03
N THR A 66 13.16 -13.47 0.51
CA THR A 66 13.07 -14.02 1.87
C THR A 66 14.34 -13.61 2.60
N CYS A 67 14.20 -12.90 3.72
CA CYS A 67 15.34 -12.36 4.47
C CYS A 67 15.32 -12.89 5.90
N GLU A 68 16.50 -13.13 6.47
CA GLU A 68 16.64 -13.73 7.81
C GLU A 68 16.94 -12.65 8.86
N GLY A 69 16.13 -12.62 9.93
CA GLY A 69 16.39 -11.77 11.09
C GLY A 69 16.46 -10.28 10.75
N ILE A 70 17.60 -9.65 11.06
CA ILE A 70 17.81 -8.20 10.92
C ILE A 70 17.89 -7.75 9.46
N ASP A 71 18.27 -8.65 8.54
CA ASP A 71 18.42 -8.37 7.12
C ASP A 71 17.12 -7.88 6.47
N MET A 72 15.96 -8.36 6.96
CA MET A 72 14.65 -7.88 6.52
C MET A 72 14.49 -6.37 6.77
N ARG A 73 14.92 -5.89 7.93
CA ARG A 73 14.84 -4.47 8.28
C ARG A 73 15.81 -3.66 7.41
N ASP A 74 17.04 -4.11 7.27
CA ASP A 74 18.07 -3.37 6.54
C ASP A 74 17.67 -3.22 5.06
N GLN A 75 17.20 -4.30 4.44
CA GLN A 75 16.74 -4.27 3.06
C GLN A 75 15.49 -3.40 2.88
N LEU A 76 14.52 -3.45 3.79
CA LEU A 76 13.34 -2.59 3.72
C LEU A 76 13.69 -1.09 3.82
N TRP A 77 14.62 -0.73 4.70
CA TRP A 77 15.03 0.67 4.85
C TRP A 77 15.79 1.16 3.62
N ILE A 78 16.70 0.35 3.08
CA ILE A 78 17.43 0.70 1.85
C ILE A 78 16.48 0.74 0.64
N SER A 79 15.50 -0.16 0.55
CA SER A 79 14.53 -0.14 -0.55
C SER A 79 13.67 1.12 -0.53
N ARG A 80 13.27 1.59 0.66
CA ARG A 80 12.55 2.86 0.84
C ARG A 80 13.41 4.04 0.44
N TYR A 81 14.69 4.04 0.82
CA TYR A 81 15.63 5.08 0.38
C TYR A 81 15.72 5.13 -1.14
N ILE A 82 15.94 3.99 -1.81
CA ILE A 82 15.98 3.91 -3.28
C ILE A 82 14.66 4.42 -3.88
N LEU A 83 13.52 4.04 -3.32
CA LEU A 83 12.20 4.49 -3.78
C LEU A 83 12.09 6.02 -3.76
N HIS A 84 12.48 6.67 -2.65
CA HIS A 84 12.49 8.12 -2.54
C HIS A 84 13.49 8.77 -3.51
N ARG A 85 14.68 8.19 -3.70
CA ARG A 85 15.68 8.70 -4.66
C ARG A 85 15.18 8.62 -6.10
N VAL A 86 14.52 7.52 -6.47
CA VAL A 86 13.91 7.35 -7.79
C VAL A 86 12.76 8.36 -7.97
N ALA A 87 11.88 8.49 -6.99
CA ALA A 87 10.79 9.47 -7.03
C ALA A 87 11.28 10.91 -7.26
N GLU A 88 12.39 11.30 -6.60
CA GLU A 88 13.05 12.60 -6.81
C GLU A 88 13.48 12.81 -8.27
N MET A 89 14.01 11.77 -8.94
CA MET A 89 14.42 11.85 -10.36
C MET A 89 13.23 12.10 -11.29
N PHE A 90 12.05 11.60 -10.94
CA PHE A 90 10.81 11.80 -11.70
C PHE A 90 10.02 13.03 -11.23
N GLY A 91 10.50 13.76 -10.21
CA GLY A 91 9.87 14.97 -9.69
C GLY A 91 8.59 14.72 -8.90
N VAL A 92 8.35 13.49 -8.45
CA VAL A 92 7.18 13.09 -7.64
C VAL A 92 7.60 12.79 -6.20
N CYS A 93 6.62 12.75 -5.31
CA CYS A 93 6.80 12.44 -3.90
C CYS A 93 6.19 11.07 -3.57
N ILE A 94 6.69 10.45 -2.51
CA ILE A 94 6.21 9.15 -2.01
C ILE A 94 5.63 9.35 -0.63
N LEU A 95 4.37 8.97 -0.47
CA LEU A 95 3.70 8.96 0.82
C LEU A 95 3.61 7.52 1.33
N LEU A 96 4.30 7.28 2.45
CA LEU A 96 4.25 6.02 3.19
C LEU A 96 3.20 6.04 4.32
N ASP A 97 2.52 7.19 4.54
CA ASP A 97 1.53 7.37 5.61
C ASP A 97 0.19 6.68 5.28
N HIS A 98 -0.48 6.21 6.34
CA HIS A 98 -1.51 5.19 6.34
C HIS A 98 -2.95 5.74 6.30
N LYS A 99 -3.20 7.04 6.01
CA LYS A 99 -4.55 7.64 6.23
C LYS A 99 -5.26 8.33 5.06
N LYS A 100 -6.47 7.82 4.77
CA LYS A 100 -7.71 8.62 4.65
C LYS A 100 -8.52 8.54 5.96
N LYS A 101 -8.98 9.70 6.46
CA LYS A 101 -9.62 9.95 7.78
C LYS A 101 -10.76 8.97 8.18
N VAL A 102 -10.69 8.40 9.41
CA VAL A 102 -11.75 8.08 10.43
C VAL A 102 -11.18 7.01 11.42
N THR A 103 -11.91 6.66 12.47
CA THR A 103 -11.50 6.59 13.90
C THR A 103 -11.39 5.16 14.51
N MET A 104 -10.63 5.05 15.63
CA MET A 104 -10.22 3.99 16.63
C MET A 104 -11.12 2.73 16.89
N GLY A 105 -10.72 1.60 17.52
CA GLY A 105 -9.61 1.17 18.43
C GLY A 105 -9.78 -0.31 18.94
N LEU A 106 -8.75 -0.89 19.62
CA LEU A 106 -8.31 -2.32 19.70
C LEU A 106 -8.68 -3.21 20.95
N GLU A 107 -8.48 -4.58 21.02
CA GLU A 107 -8.00 -5.31 22.26
C GLU A 107 -7.80 -6.87 22.17
N LYS A 108 -6.69 -7.55 22.58
CA LYS A 108 -6.03 -7.53 23.92
C LYS A 108 -4.52 -7.87 23.99
N THR A 109 -3.82 -8.13 22.90
CA THR A 109 -2.31 -8.13 22.84
C THR A 109 -1.79 -7.57 21.54
N HIS A 110 -2.68 -7.48 20.56
CA HIS A 110 -2.55 -6.67 19.36
C HIS A 110 -2.23 -5.19 19.68
N LEU A 111 -2.63 -4.65 20.84
CA LEU A 111 -2.30 -3.27 21.25
C LEU A 111 -0.81 -2.99 21.33
N GLU A 112 -0.01 -3.92 21.87
CA GLU A 112 1.43 -3.73 22.00
C GLU A 112 2.13 -3.87 20.65
N ALA A 113 1.76 -4.87 19.85
CA ALA A 113 2.26 -5.02 18.49
C ALA A 113 1.91 -3.81 17.62
N MET A 114 0.68 -3.29 17.72
CA MET A 114 0.28 -2.11 16.95
C MET A 114 1.03 -0.85 17.36
N LYS A 115 1.40 -0.70 18.63
CA LYS A 115 2.28 0.39 19.06
C LYS A 115 3.63 0.40 18.35
N VAL A 116 4.12 -0.76 17.92
CA VAL A 116 5.43 -0.92 17.26
C VAL A 116 5.31 -0.95 15.74
N TYR A 117 4.15 -1.33 15.20
CA TYR A 117 3.91 -1.44 13.76
C TYR A 117 3.72 -0.08 13.07
N ASP A 118 3.79 1.01 13.83
CA ASP A 118 3.64 2.38 13.37
C ASP A 118 4.60 3.27 14.18
N PRO A 119 5.37 4.18 13.54
CA PRO A 119 6.22 5.15 14.22
C PRO A 119 5.49 6.02 15.26
N ASN A 120 4.17 6.21 15.11
CA ASN A 120 3.32 7.01 15.97
C ASN A 120 2.55 6.19 17.03
N GLY A 121 3.10 5.05 17.46
CA GLY A 121 2.57 4.32 18.61
C GLY A 121 1.24 3.61 18.33
N GLY A 122 1.02 3.17 17.10
CA GLY A 122 -0.19 2.47 16.63
C GLY A 122 -1.33 3.40 16.23
N GLN A 123 -1.18 4.71 16.42
CA GLN A 123 -2.18 5.70 16.04
C GLN A 123 -2.43 5.72 14.55
N ASP A 124 -1.44 5.35 13.73
CA ASP A 124 -1.62 5.30 12.28
C ASP A 124 -2.30 4.02 11.80
N ASN A 125 -1.98 2.88 12.41
CA ASN A 125 -2.56 1.58 12.06
C ASN A 125 -4.05 1.46 12.42
N LEU A 126 -4.48 2.05 13.54
CA LEU A 126 -5.90 2.10 13.94
C LEU A 126 -6.82 2.71 12.89
N ARG A 127 -6.23 3.45 11.95
CA ARG A 127 -6.94 4.17 10.90
C ARG A 127 -7.18 3.32 9.67
N ARG A 128 -6.31 2.32 9.45
CA ARG A 128 -6.27 1.45 8.28
C ARG A 128 -7.10 0.19 8.52
N MET A 129 -6.92 -0.43 9.68
CA MET A 129 -7.44 -1.76 10.01
C MET A 129 -8.89 -1.69 10.50
N THR A 130 -9.83 -1.51 9.59
CA THR A 130 -11.27 -1.32 9.89
C THR A 130 -12.13 -2.58 9.71
N GLY A 131 -11.55 -3.67 9.22
CA GLY A 131 -12.30 -4.88 8.82
C GLY A 131 -12.93 -4.79 7.42
N ARG A 132 -12.75 -3.67 6.73
CA ARG A 132 -13.23 -3.41 5.36
C ARG A 132 -12.04 -3.30 4.41
N HIS A 133 -12.30 -3.39 3.10
CA HIS A 133 -11.27 -3.23 2.05
C HIS A 133 -10.07 -4.18 2.21
N GLU A 134 -10.35 -5.48 2.41
CA GLU A 134 -9.30 -6.52 2.57
C GLU A 134 -8.34 -6.29 3.75
N THR A 135 -8.74 -5.49 4.75
CA THR A 135 -8.01 -5.34 6.01
C THR A 135 -8.77 -6.00 7.15
N SER A 136 -8.06 -6.53 8.15
CA SER A 136 -8.69 -7.00 9.39
C SER A 136 -9.10 -5.84 10.28
N GLN A 137 -9.97 -6.08 11.26
CA GLN A 137 -10.20 -5.10 12.30
C GLN A 137 -8.97 -5.02 13.21
N ALA A 138 -8.49 -3.81 13.51
CA ALA A 138 -7.54 -3.57 14.59
C ALA A 138 -8.35 -3.50 15.88
N ASP A 139 -9.03 -4.55 16.26
CA ASP A 139 -9.57 -4.74 17.60
C ASP A 139 -9.65 -6.21 17.90
N LYS A 140 -10.04 -6.92 16.86
CA LYS A 140 -10.12 -8.34 16.82
C LYS A 140 -8.94 -8.96 16.08
N LEU A 141 -8.09 -9.67 16.82
CA LEU A 141 -7.19 -10.64 16.20
C LEU A 141 -8.05 -11.74 15.55
N SER A 142 -7.85 -11.95 14.26
CA SER A 142 -8.53 -12.98 13.48
C SER A 142 -7.52 -13.70 12.60
N TRP A 143 -7.73 -14.99 12.34
CA TRP A 143 -6.89 -15.75 11.41
C TRP A 143 -7.75 -16.69 10.57
N GLY A 144 -7.26 -17.06 9.39
CA GLY A 144 -7.97 -17.97 8.51
C GLY A 144 -7.16 -18.39 7.29
N VAL A 145 -7.51 -19.55 6.74
CA VAL A 145 -6.92 -20.05 5.50
C VAL A 145 -7.50 -19.27 4.32
N ALA A 146 -6.63 -18.68 3.50
CA ALA A 146 -6.97 -17.87 2.33
C ALA A 146 -7.93 -16.69 2.60
N ASN A 147 -8.07 -16.24 3.84
CA ASN A 147 -8.92 -15.11 4.21
C ASN A 147 -8.11 -13.81 4.21
N ARG A 148 -8.38 -12.90 3.25
CA ARG A 148 -7.71 -11.60 3.18
C ARG A 148 -8.21 -10.60 4.22
N ALA A 149 -9.41 -10.76 4.74
CA ALA A 149 -10.01 -9.86 5.73
C ALA A 149 -9.64 -10.21 7.19
N CYS A 150 -8.68 -11.11 7.41
CA CYS A 150 -8.26 -11.55 8.75
C CYS A 150 -6.85 -11.04 9.09
N SER A 151 -6.53 -10.95 10.38
CA SER A 151 -5.26 -10.38 10.86
C SER A 151 -4.05 -11.24 10.52
N ILE A 152 -4.22 -12.57 10.52
CA ILE A 152 -3.18 -13.53 10.15
C ILE A 152 -3.76 -14.45 9.08
N ARG A 153 -3.33 -14.25 7.83
CA ARG A 153 -3.73 -15.11 6.72
C ARG A 153 -2.78 -16.28 6.58
N ILE A 154 -3.30 -17.50 6.63
CA ILE A 154 -2.55 -18.69 6.22
C ILE A 154 -2.81 -18.91 4.74
N SER A 155 -1.77 -18.86 3.91
CA SER A 155 -1.91 -19.14 2.48
C SER A 155 -2.41 -20.58 2.26
N ARG A 156 -3.29 -20.78 1.27
CA ARG A 156 -3.89 -22.10 1.01
C ARG A 156 -2.85 -23.19 0.76
N GLN A 157 -1.82 -22.87 -0.02
CA GLN A 157 -0.67 -23.76 -0.26
C GLN A 157 0.06 -24.17 1.03
N VAL A 158 0.20 -23.27 2.01
CA VAL A 158 0.86 -23.60 3.29
C VAL A 158 -0.02 -24.53 4.13
N ALA A 159 -1.34 -24.30 4.12
CA ALA A 159 -2.31 -25.18 4.79
C ALA A 159 -2.36 -26.58 4.14
N ASP A 160 -2.25 -26.65 2.81
CA ASP A 160 -2.36 -27.89 2.05
C ASP A 160 -1.05 -28.69 1.98
N GLU A 161 0.12 -28.04 1.98
CA GLU A 161 1.41 -28.68 1.64
C GLU A 161 2.42 -28.74 2.81
N ALA A 162 2.04 -28.41 4.05
CA ALA A 162 2.90 -28.43 5.24
C ALA A 162 4.29 -27.78 5.03
N LYS A 163 4.36 -26.75 4.18
CA LYS A 163 5.59 -26.03 3.87
C LYS A 163 6.04 -25.17 5.05
N HIS A 164 7.35 -25.04 5.23
CA HIS A 164 7.91 -24.09 6.19
C HIS A 164 7.42 -22.67 5.89
N PRO A 165 6.96 -21.91 6.89
CA PRO A 165 6.55 -20.53 6.70
C PRO A 165 7.76 -19.66 6.33
N TRP A 166 7.62 -18.88 5.27
CA TRP A 166 8.62 -17.91 4.84
C TRP A 166 8.20 -16.52 5.30
N PHE A 167 9.18 -15.70 5.68
CA PHE A 167 8.94 -14.33 6.12
C PHE A 167 9.29 -13.35 5.01
N GLY A 168 8.35 -12.45 4.72
CA GLY A 168 8.46 -11.35 3.76
C GLY A 168 7.74 -10.12 4.30
N MET A 169 8.12 -8.94 3.84
CA MET A 169 7.42 -7.69 4.13
C MET A 169 6.87 -7.08 2.85
N GLU A 170 5.60 -6.69 2.92
CA GLU A 170 4.90 -5.95 1.87
C GLU A 170 4.94 -4.46 2.24
N GLN A 171 5.29 -3.60 1.28
CA GLN A 171 5.26 -2.15 1.45
C GLN A 171 4.34 -1.54 0.41
N GLU A 172 3.22 -1.00 0.90
CA GLU A 172 2.34 -0.13 0.12
C GLU A 172 2.81 1.33 0.19
N TYR A 173 2.60 2.08 -0.88
CA TYR A 173 2.91 3.50 -0.94
C TYR A 173 2.04 4.21 -1.98
N LEU A 174 1.85 5.52 -1.80
CA LEU A 174 1.14 6.37 -2.74
C LEU A 174 2.10 7.34 -3.42
N ILE A 175 2.01 7.43 -4.74
CA ILE A 175 2.73 8.44 -5.52
C ILE A 175 1.89 9.72 -5.53
N VAL A 176 2.51 10.82 -5.11
CA VAL A 176 1.87 12.13 -5.02
C VAL A 176 2.69 13.19 -5.77
N ASP A 177 2.03 14.25 -6.21
CA ASP A 177 2.67 15.45 -6.76
C ASP A 177 3.41 16.20 -5.63
N ARG A 178 4.21 17.22 -5.98
CA ARG A 178 4.95 18.03 -4.99
C ARG A 178 4.05 18.75 -4.00
N ASP A 179 2.82 19.03 -4.42
CA ASP A 179 1.77 19.63 -3.59
C ASP A 179 1.03 18.58 -2.73
N GLU A 180 1.61 17.38 -2.57
CA GLU A 180 1.03 16.22 -1.87
C GLU A 180 -0.26 15.68 -2.50
N HIS A 181 -0.60 16.13 -3.71
CA HIS A 181 -1.79 15.71 -4.41
C HIS A 181 -1.62 14.32 -5.05
N PRO A 182 -2.48 13.33 -4.77
CA PRO A 182 -2.29 11.98 -5.31
C PRO A 182 -2.31 11.91 -6.84
N LEU A 183 -1.36 11.18 -7.40
CA LEU A 183 -1.24 11.04 -8.84
C LEU A 183 -2.46 10.30 -9.41
N GLY A 184 -3.13 10.89 -10.40
CA GLY A 184 -4.35 10.35 -11.00
C GLY A 184 -5.66 10.79 -10.32
N TRP A 185 -5.60 11.68 -9.32
CA TRP A 185 -6.78 12.20 -8.62
C TRP A 185 -7.19 13.60 -9.13
N PRO A 186 -8.47 13.98 -9.02
CA PRO A 186 -8.94 15.29 -9.46
C PRO A 186 -8.42 16.41 -8.54
N LYS A 187 -7.90 17.51 -9.12
CA LYS A 187 -7.33 18.66 -8.37
C LYS A 187 -8.37 19.63 -7.75
N GLN A 188 -9.67 19.34 -7.87
CA GLN A 188 -10.74 20.18 -7.32
C GLN A 188 -11.05 19.82 -5.86
N PRO A 189 -11.53 20.77 -5.01
CA PRO A 189 -11.85 20.48 -3.63
C PRO A 189 -12.94 19.39 -3.56
N LEU A 190 -12.66 18.35 -2.78
CA LEU A 190 -13.65 17.31 -2.46
C LEU A 190 -14.87 18.01 -1.86
N LYS A 191 -15.97 18.09 -2.61
CA LYS A 191 -17.24 18.56 -2.05
C LYS A 191 -17.57 17.66 -0.85
N PRO A 192 -17.91 18.22 0.33
CA PRO A 192 -18.27 17.42 1.48
C PRO A 192 -19.46 16.51 1.09
N PHE A 193 -19.35 15.23 1.43
CA PHE A 193 -20.43 14.26 1.33
C PHE A 193 -21.66 14.82 2.07
N MET A 194 -22.65 15.30 1.32
CA MET A 194 -23.99 15.52 1.86
C MET A 194 -24.67 14.16 1.83
N TYR A 195 -24.81 13.53 3.00
CA TYR A 195 -25.67 12.36 3.16
C TYR A 195 -27.08 12.75 2.69
N ILE A 196 -27.59 12.05 1.69
CA ILE A 196 -29.02 11.93 1.41
C ILE A 196 -29.38 10.47 1.67
#